data_AF-A0A7Y4VIB6-F1
#
_entry.id   AF-A0A7Y4VIB6-F1
#
_cell.length_a   1.000
_cell.length_b   1.000
_cell.length_c   1.000
_cell.angle_alpha   90.00
_cell.angle_beta   90.00
_cell.angle_gamma   90.00
#
_symmetry.space_group_name_H-M   'P 1'
#
loop_
_entity.id
_entity.type
_entity.pdbx_description
1 polymer ?
#
loop_
_entity_poly.entity_id
_entity_poly.type
_entity_poly.pdbx_seq_one_letter_code
_entity_poly.pdbx_strand_id
1 'polypeptide(L)'
;MAINLCFKHTNIYKLEDKKMNLKNYTSTVLPEKSIMLIEKLLVDAGAMNISKWYVDGEISGMAFQVEVNGKPISFKLPAKSELVFKELKKGYKRWNESAEETCKKQAQRTAWKLLFDWVQIQVSMILLNQVEFMEVFLPYAFDGKQTFFEVLKEKNYKGLLPA
;
A
#
# COMPACT_ATOMS: atom_id res chain seq x y z
N MET A 1 1.82 -30.84 -24.63
CA MET A 1 1.23 -29.56 -24.22
C MET A 1 0.45 -29.79 -22.93
N ALA A 2 1.05 -29.43 -21.79
CA ALA A 2 0.44 -29.16 -20.48
C ALA A 2 1.57 -29.14 -19.44
N ILE A 3 1.96 -27.93 -19.04
CA ILE A 3 3.00 -27.64 -18.05
C ILE A 3 2.38 -27.91 -16.68
N ASN A 4 2.81 -28.98 -16.01
CA ASN A 4 2.43 -29.28 -14.64
C ASN A 4 3.68 -29.70 -13.86
N LEU A 5 4.50 -28.72 -13.48
CA LEU A 5 5.66 -28.96 -12.63
C LEU A 5 6.07 -27.67 -11.92
N CYS A 6 5.43 -27.33 -10.81
CA CYS A 6 6.10 -26.56 -9.76
C CYS A 6 5.36 -26.57 -8.42
N PHE A 7 5.15 -27.73 -7.78
CA PHE A 7 4.93 -27.78 -6.33
C PHE A 7 5.45 -29.12 -5.78
N LYS A 8 6.77 -29.24 -5.63
CA LYS A 8 7.34 -30.28 -4.76
C LYS A 8 7.42 -29.73 -3.35
N HIS A 9 6.61 -30.32 -2.48
CA HIS A 9 6.71 -30.22 -1.04
C HIS A 9 8.09 -30.68 -0.56
N THR A 10 8.77 -29.84 0.21
CA THR A 10 9.75 -30.29 1.21
C THR A 10 9.43 -29.60 2.52
N ASN A 11 8.83 -30.39 3.41
CA ASN A 11 8.46 -30.02 4.77
C ASN A 11 9.71 -30.22 5.66
N ILE A 12 10.25 -29.14 6.24
CA ILE A 12 11.28 -29.21 7.29
C ILE A 12 11.13 -28.04 8.28
N TYR A 13 10.44 -28.40 9.37
CA TYR A 13 10.50 -27.94 10.77
C TYR A 13 10.06 -26.51 11.15
N LYS A 14 8.96 -26.54 11.94
CA LYS A 14 8.38 -25.62 12.92
C LYS A 14 9.27 -24.47 13.41
N LEU A 15 8.79 -23.25 13.17
CA LEU A 15 8.87 -22.14 14.10
C LEU A 15 7.43 -21.91 14.58
N GLU A 16 7.21 -21.97 15.89
CA GLU A 16 5.91 -21.93 16.55
C GLU A 16 5.07 -20.70 16.15
N ASP A 17 3.88 -20.99 15.62
CA ASP A 17 2.60 -20.34 15.93
C ASP A 17 2.52 -18.82 16.04
N LYS A 18 2.86 -18.13 14.94
CA LYS A 18 1.95 -17.10 14.40
C LYS A 18 2.21 -16.86 12.92
N LYS A 19 1.92 -17.85 12.07
CA LYS A 19 1.74 -17.59 10.64
C LYS A 19 0.42 -16.85 10.47
N MET A 20 0.38 -15.57 10.88
CA MET A 20 -0.67 -14.66 10.43
C MET A 20 -0.69 -14.79 8.92
N ASN A 21 -1.82 -15.24 8.38
CA ASN A 21 -2.01 -15.30 6.94
C ASN A 21 -2.05 -13.86 6.44
N LEU A 22 -0.86 -13.28 6.20
CA LEU A 22 -0.70 -11.90 5.80
C LEU A 22 -1.37 -11.73 4.45
N LYS A 23 -2.37 -10.84 4.41
CA LYS A 23 -3.15 -10.59 3.20
C LYS A 23 -2.22 -10.24 2.04
N ASN A 24 -2.46 -10.85 0.88
CA ASN A 24 -1.73 -10.62 -0.37
C ASN A 24 -0.23 -10.99 -0.37
N TYR A 25 0.27 -11.70 0.64
CA TYR A 25 1.66 -12.16 0.72
C TYR A 25 2.10 -13.01 -0.47
N THR A 26 1.16 -13.75 -1.09
CA THR A 26 1.38 -14.58 -2.28
C THR A 26 0.72 -13.99 -3.54
N SER A 27 0.41 -12.69 -3.54
CA SER A 27 -0.23 -12.05 -4.69
C SER A 27 0.61 -12.22 -5.96
N THR A 28 -0.05 -12.64 -7.03
CA THR A 28 0.50 -12.70 -8.39
C THR A 28 0.11 -11.49 -9.23
N VAL A 29 -0.69 -10.58 -8.66
CA VAL A 29 -1.17 -9.36 -9.34
C VAL A 29 0.01 -8.41 -9.51
N LEU A 30 0.26 -7.99 -10.74
CA LEU A 30 1.29 -7.01 -11.06
C LEU A 30 1.00 -5.65 -10.37
N PRO A 31 2.04 -4.91 -9.92
CA PRO A 31 1.88 -3.59 -9.33
C PRO A 31 1.02 -2.66 -10.20
N GLU A 32 1.29 -2.61 -11.50
CA GLU A 32 0.65 -1.72 -12.47
C GLU A 32 -0.86 -1.96 -12.55
N LYS A 33 -1.28 -3.22 -12.46
CA LYS A 33 -2.71 -3.57 -12.43
C LYS A 33 -3.38 -3.07 -11.15
N SER A 34 -2.71 -3.19 -10.00
CA SER A 34 -3.24 -2.68 -8.73
C SER A 34 -3.32 -1.15 -8.74
N ILE A 35 -2.30 -0.49 -9.29
CA ILE A 35 -2.24 0.97 -9.49
C ILE A 35 -3.42 1.45 -10.34
N MET A 36 -3.61 0.86 -11.52
CA MET A 36 -4.71 1.21 -12.43
C MET A 36 -6.08 1.06 -11.75
N LEU A 37 -6.26 0.01 -10.95
CA LEU A 37 -7.51 -0.20 -10.21
C LEU A 37 -7.70 0.83 -9.08
N ILE A 38 -6.62 1.24 -8.40
CA ILE A 38 -6.68 2.36 -7.44
C ILE A 38 -7.07 3.65 -8.17
N GLU A 39 -6.43 3.96 -9.29
CA GLU A 39 -6.72 5.16 -10.09
C GLU A 39 -8.20 5.20 -10.48
N LYS A 40 -8.73 4.08 -10.97
CA LYS A 40 -10.16 3.96 -11.31
C LYS A 40 -11.06 4.24 -10.10
N LEU A 41 -10.78 3.61 -8.95
CA LEU A 41 -11.58 3.82 -7.73
C LEU A 41 -11.56 5.26 -7.26
N LEU A 42 -10.40 5.93 -7.32
CA LEU A 42 -10.26 7.31 -6.90
C LEU A 42 -11.01 8.26 -7.84
N VAL A 43 -10.93 8.04 -9.15
CA VAL A 43 -11.71 8.81 -10.14
C VAL A 43 -13.21 8.61 -9.92
N ASP A 44 -13.65 7.37 -9.75
CA ASP A 44 -15.06 7.04 -9.47
C ASP A 44 -15.54 7.67 -8.14
N ALA A 45 -14.61 7.96 -7.21
CA ALA A 45 -14.87 8.67 -5.94
C ALA A 45 -14.71 10.20 -6.00
N GLY A 46 -14.50 10.78 -7.18
CA GLY A 46 -14.41 12.24 -7.37
C GLY A 46 -13.01 12.83 -7.34
N ALA A 47 -11.96 12.03 -7.51
CA ALA A 47 -10.60 12.56 -7.67
C ALA A 47 -10.47 13.36 -8.98
N MET A 48 -9.96 14.59 -8.87
CA MET A 48 -9.79 15.53 -9.99
C MET A 48 -8.41 15.42 -10.65
N ASN A 49 -7.40 14.99 -9.89
CA ASN A 49 -6.04 14.84 -10.37
C ASN A 49 -5.40 13.62 -9.69
N ILE A 50 -4.59 12.87 -10.44
CA ILE A 50 -3.76 11.80 -9.90
C ILE A 50 -2.34 11.96 -10.46
N SER A 51 -1.35 11.88 -9.59
CA SER A 51 0.07 11.91 -9.92
C SER A 51 0.79 10.72 -9.29
N LYS A 52 1.92 10.32 -9.88
CA LYS A 52 2.73 9.17 -9.44
C LYS A 52 4.17 9.64 -9.26
N TRP A 53 4.88 9.05 -8.30
CA TRP A 53 6.31 9.28 -8.15
C TRP A 53 7.07 7.96 -8.15
N TYR A 54 8.30 8.05 -8.65
CA TYR A 54 9.21 6.94 -8.83
C TYR A 54 10.48 7.20 -8.03
N VAL A 55 11.07 6.14 -7.51
CA VAL A 55 12.39 6.15 -6.86
C VAL A 55 13.19 5.04 -7.53
N ASP A 56 14.38 5.38 -8.03
CA ASP A 56 15.25 4.45 -8.76
C ASP A 56 14.56 3.71 -9.93
N GLY A 57 13.67 4.41 -10.64
CA GLY A 57 12.91 3.85 -11.76
C GLY A 57 11.68 3.01 -11.36
N GLU A 58 11.49 2.75 -10.06
CA GLU A 58 10.38 1.96 -9.53
C GLU A 58 9.28 2.85 -8.96
N ILE A 59 8.02 2.55 -9.28
CA ILE A 59 6.90 3.31 -8.74
C ILE A 59 6.80 3.13 -7.22
N SER A 60 6.81 4.24 -6.50
CA SER A 60 6.93 4.25 -5.04
C SER A 60 5.66 4.74 -4.33
N GLY A 61 4.78 5.43 -5.06
CA GLY A 61 3.48 5.84 -4.58
C GLY A 61 2.74 6.73 -5.56
N MET A 62 1.56 7.15 -5.14
CA MET A 62 0.70 8.06 -5.89
C MET A 62 0.08 9.11 -4.98
N ALA A 63 -0.30 10.24 -5.55
CA ALA A 63 -1.08 11.26 -4.89
C ALA A 63 -2.30 11.60 -5.72
N PHE A 64 -3.38 11.99 -5.06
CA PHE A 64 -4.59 12.43 -5.74
C PHE A 64 -5.16 13.67 -5.08
N GLN A 65 -5.99 14.41 -5.81
CA GLN A 65 -6.69 15.60 -5.32
C GLN A 65 -8.20 15.42 -5.38
N VAL A 66 -8.88 15.82 -4.30
CA VAL A 66 -10.35 15.94 -4.26
C VAL A 66 -10.72 17.34 -3.78
N GLU A 67 -11.87 17.83 -4.20
CA GLU A 67 -12.43 19.08 -3.67
C GLU A 67 -13.12 18.81 -2.33
N VAL A 68 -12.73 19.56 -1.30
CA VAL A 68 -13.37 19.55 0.02
C VAL A 68 -13.71 20.98 0.37
N ASN A 69 -15.00 21.28 0.57
CA ASN A 69 -15.48 22.63 0.86
C ASN A 69 -14.98 23.69 -0.14
N GLY A 70 -15.03 23.38 -1.45
CA GLY A 70 -14.60 24.27 -2.52
C GLY A 70 -13.08 24.47 -2.64
N LYS A 71 -12.28 23.66 -1.92
CA LYS A 71 -10.81 23.74 -1.95
C LYS A 71 -10.22 22.40 -2.38
N PRO A 72 -9.27 22.39 -3.33
CA PRO A 72 -8.55 21.17 -3.67
C PRO A 72 -7.62 20.77 -2.51
N ILE A 73 -7.78 19.56 -2.00
CA ILE A 73 -6.88 18.95 -1.02
C ILE A 73 -6.15 17.79 -1.68
N SER A 74 -4.82 17.75 -1.51
CA SER A 74 -3.98 16.64 -1.99
C SER A 74 -3.83 15.56 -0.92
N PHE A 75 -3.76 14.29 -1.34
CA PHE A 75 -3.55 13.15 -0.45
C PHE A 75 -2.44 12.25 -1.01
N LYS A 76 -1.51 11.79 -0.16
CA LYS A 76 -0.40 10.89 -0.56
C LYS A 76 -0.63 9.46 -0.12
N LEU A 77 -0.57 8.54 -1.07
CA LEU A 77 -0.67 7.10 -0.87
C LEU A 77 0.67 6.42 -1.24
N PRO A 78 1.63 6.33 -0.28
CA PRO A 78 2.86 5.62 -0.50
C PRO A 78 2.63 4.10 -0.43
N ALA A 79 3.17 3.33 -1.40
CA ALA A 79 3.07 1.88 -1.38
C ALA A 79 3.96 1.25 -0.29
N LYS A 80 5.08 1.90 0.06
CA LYS A 80 6.04 1.44 1.08
C LYS A 80 6.56 0.01 0.84
N SER A 81 6.75 -0.37 -0.43
CA SER A 81 7.24 -1.70 -0.83
C SER A 81 8.59 -2.07 -0.21
N GLU A 82 9.48 -1.09 0.03
CA GLU A 82 10.76 -1.32 0.71
C GLU A 82 10.59 -1.82 2.16
N LEU A 83 9.59 -1.31 2.88
CA LEU A 83 9.29 -1.82 4.23
C LEU A 83 8.76 -3.25 4.17
N VAL A 84 7.93 -3.56 3.17
CA VAL A 84 7.44 -4.92 2.93
C VAL A 84 8.61 -5.84 2.59
N PHE A 85 9.53 -5.42 1.73
CA PHE A 85 10.73 -6.18 1.38
C PHE A 85 11.56 -6.53 2.61
N LYS A 86 11.81 -5.56 3.51
CA LYS A 86 12.52 -5.79 4.77
C LYS A 86 11.86 -6.85 5.63
N GLU A 87 10.53 -6.86 5.73
CA GLU A 87 9.79 -7.88 6.47
C GLU A 87 9.82 -9.25 5.77
N LEU A 88 9.62 -9.30 4.45
CA LEU A 88 9.70 -10.54 3.66
C LEU A 88 11.08 -11.20 3.79
N LYS A 89 12.14 -10.39 3.74
CA LYS A 89 13.54 -10.83 3.84
C LYS A 89 13.82 -11.61 5.13
N LYS A 90 13.19 -11.26 6.26
CA LYS A 90 13.38 -11.97 7.54
C LYS A 90 12.94 -13.44 7.48
N GLY A 91 12.05 -13.79 6.55
CA GLY A 91 11.58 -15.18 6.36
C GLY A 91 12.52 -16.07 5.54
N TYR A 92 13.58 -15.51 4.93
CA TYR A 92 14.50 -16.28 4.08
C TYR A 92 15.59 -16.95 4.91
N LYS A 93 15.69 -18.28 4.82
CA LYS A 93 16.77 -19.06 5.46
C LYS A 93 18.13 -18.91 4.77
N ARG A 94 18.14 -18.65 3.46
CA ARG A 94 19.34 -18.43 2.64
C ARG A 94 19.11 -17.23 1.74
N TRP A 95 20.09 -16.34 1.68
CA TRP A 95 20.04 -15.11 0.89
C TRP A 95 21.06 -15.17 -0.25
N ASN A 96 20.61 -14.86 -1.46
CA ASN A 96 21.43 -14.70 -2.66
C ASN A 96 20.77 -13.66 -3.58
N GLU A 97 21.45 -13.28 -4.67
CA GLU A 97 20.97 -12.25 -5.59
C GLU A 97 19.61 -12.58 -6.21
N SER A 98 19.41 -13.84 -6.61
CA SER A 98 18.13 -14.29 -7.17
C SER A 98 16.97 -14.21 -6.17
N ALA A 99 17.24 -14.55 -4.90
CA ALA A 99 16.29 -14.41 -3.80
C ALA A 99 15.98 -12.93 -3.53
N GLU A 100 16.98 -12.05 -3.63
CA GLU A 100 16.78 -10.62 -3.48
C GLU A 100 15.85 -10.05 -4.54
N GLU A 101 16.11 -10.33 -5.82
CA GLU A 101 15.27 -9.86 -6.93
C GLU A 101 13.83 -10.39 -6.81
N THR A 102 13.68 -11.68 -6.52
CA THR A 102 12.37 -12.32 -6.34
C THR A 102 11.62 -11.70 -5.15
N CYS A 103 12.31 -11.45 -4.05
CA CYS A 103 11.74 -10.86 -2.85
C CYS A 103 11.32 -9.40 -3.09
N LYS A 104 12.12 -8.59 -3.81
CA LYS A 104 11.76 -7.21 -4.18
C LYS A 104 10.49 -7.18 -5.06
N LYS A 105 10.43 -8.03 -6.09
CA LYS A 105 9.24 -8.16 -6.94
C LYS A 105 8.01 -8.57 -6.13
N GLN A 106 8.15 -9.53 -5.22
CA GLN A 106 7.04 -9.95 -4.36
C GLN A 106 6.60 -8.86 -3.39
N ALA A 107 7.53 -8.09 -2.84
CA ALA A 107 7.24 -6.96 -1.98
C ALA A 107 6.43 -5.88 -2.69
N GLN A 108 6.80 -5.55 -3.94
CA GLN A 108 6.04 -4.62 -4.79
C GLN A 108 4.59 -5.10 -5.01
N ARG A 109 4.41 -6.35 -5.46
CA ARG A 109 3.07 -6.94 -5.66
C ARG A 109 2.24 -6.91 -4.39
N THR A 110 2.84 -7.30 -3.28
CA THR A 110 2.17 -7.36 -1.98
C THR A 110 1.75 -5.97 -1.52
N ALA A 111 2.66 -5.00 -1.55
CA ALA A 111 2.43 -3.62 -1.13
C ALA A 111 1.32 -2.94 -1.93
N TRP A 112 1.39 -3.01 -3.27
CA TRP A 112 0.39 -2.38 -4.13
C TRP A 112 -0.96 -3.06 -4.06
N LYS A 113 -1.00 -4.40 -3.94
CA LYS A 113 -2.26 -5.12 -3.79
C LYS A 113 -2.92 -4.87 -2.42
N LEU A 114 -2.13 -4.75 -1.35
CA LEU A 114 -2.62 -4.31 -0.04
C LEU A 114 -3.20 -2.91 -0.10
N LEU A 115 -2.48 -1.97 -0.73
CA LEU A 115 -2.95 -0.59 -0.89
C LEU A 115 -4.26 -0.56 -1.69
N PHE A 116 -4.34 -1.31 -2.79
CA PHE A 116 -5.56 -1.42 -3.59
C PHE A 116 -6.74 -1.94 -2.78
N ASP A 117 -6.58 -3.07 -2.08
CA ASP A 117 -7.66 -3.64 -1.28
C ASP A 117 -8.12 -2.69 -0.17
N TRP A 118 -7.19 -1.96 0.44
CA TRP A 118 -7.52 -0.96 1.46
C TRP A 118 -8.30 0.21 0.86
N VAL A 119 -7.79 0.82 -0.23
CA VAL A 119 -8.48 1.94 -0.93
C VAL A 119 -9.86 1.50 -1.41
N GLN A 120 -9.99 0.28 -1.93
CA GLN A 120 -11.28 -0.26 -2.38
C GLN A 120 -12.33 -0.27 -1.27
N ILE A 121 -11.95 -0.71 -0.06
CA ILE A 121 -12.85 -0.72 1.09
C ILE A 121 -13.21 0.72 1.47
N GLN A 122 -12.21 1.60 1.58
CA GLN A 122 -12.40 3.01 1.95
C GLN A 122 -13.35 3.75 0.99
N VAL A 123 -13.10 3.64 -0.31
CA VAL A 123 -13.96 4.23 -1.34
C VAL A 123 -15.36 3.65 -1.30
N SER A 124 -15.50 2.33 -1.07
CA SER A 124 -16.83 1.72 -0.95
C SER A 124 -17.61 2.29 0.24
N MET A 125 -16.96 2.50 1.39
CA MET A 125 -17.60 3.11 2.56
C MET A 125 -18.04 4.56 2.27
N ILE A 126 -17.23 5.33 1.54
CA ILE A 126 -17.58 6.70 1.11
C ILE A 126 -18.78 6.68 0.17
N LEU A 127 -18.78 5.83 -0.86
CA LEU A 127 -19.87 5.73 -1.83
C LEU A 127 -21.20 5.27 -1.19
N LEU A 128 -21.11 4.50 -0.09
CA LEU A 128 -22.25 4.09 0.72
C LEU A 128 -22.66 5.12 1.79
N ASN A 129 -22.05 6.30 1.81
CA ASN A 129 -22.26 7.36 2.80
C ASN A 129 -22.07 6.89 4.25
N GLN A 130 -21.18 5.91 4.48
CA GLN A 130 -20.86 5.43 5.83
C GLN A 130 -19.83 6.31 6.53
N VAL A 131 -18.98 6.97 5.75
CA VAL A 131 -17.90 7.84 6.20
C VAL A 131 -17.67 8.96 5.18
N GLU A 132 -17.16 10.09 5.64
CA GLU A 132 -16.70 11.17 4.77
C GLU A 132 -15.27 10.93 4.27
N PHE A 133 -14.92 11.58 3.16
CA PHE A 133 -13.58 11.48 2.57
C PHE A 133 -12.48 11.86 3.57
N MET A 134 -12.70 12.94 4.33
CA MET A 134 -11.76 13.43 5.32
C MET A 134 -11.60 12.47 6.50
N GLU A 135 -12.64 11.80 6.96
CA GLU A 135 -12.54 10.85 8.07
C GLU A 135 -11.56 9.70 7.76
N VAL A 136 -11.53 9.28 6.50
CA VAL A 136 -10.70 8.16 6.06
C VAL A 136 -9.29 8.59 5.65
N PHE A 137 -9.19 9.66 4.85
CA PHE A 137 -7.94 10.03 4.22
C PHE A 137 -7.19 11.16 4.92
N LEU A 138 -7.74 11.78 5.99
CA LEU A 138 -7.08 12.88 6.72
C LEU A 138 -5.61 12.60 7.09
N PRO A 139 -5.21 11.42 7.60
CA PRO A 139 -3.80 11.15 7.92
C PRO A 139 -2.84 11.29 6.72
N TYR A 140 -3.38 11.14 5.52
CA TYR A 140 -2.67 11.20 4.24
C TYR A 140 -2.80 12.54 3.53
N ALA A 141 -3.61 13.48 4.06
CA ALA A 141 -3.71 14.84 3.54
C ALA A 141 -2.33 15.47 3.51
N PHE A 142 -1.95 16.06 2.37
CA PHE A 142 -0.60 16.48 2.06
C PHE A 142 -0.56 17.99 1.78
N ASP A 143 0.31 18.70 2.49
CA ASP A 143 0.45 20.15 2.41
C ASP A 143 1.51 20.63 1.39
N GLY A 144 2.08 19.69 0.61
CA GLY A 144 3.20 19.96 -0.29
C GLY A 144 4.58 19.57 0.30
N LYS A 145 4.68 19.39 1.62
CA LYS A 145 5.90 19.00 2.31
C LYS A 145 5.74 17.67 3.04
N GLN A 146 4.68 17.54 3.82
CA GLN A 146 4.44 16.40 4.71
C GLN A 146 2.95 16.06 4.80
N THR A 147 2.65 14.83 5.20
CA THR A 147 1.26 14.45 5.46
C THR A 147 0.80 14.95 6.83
N PHE A 148 -0.50 15.09 7.03
CA PHE A 148 -1.06 15.49 8.32
C PHE A 148 -0.62 14.56 9.46
N PHE A 149 -0.52 13.26 9.20
CA PHE A 149 0.04 12.31 10.16
C PHE A 149 1.50 12.63 10.53
N GLU A 150 2.33 12.99 9.55
CA GLU A 150 3.72 13.37 9.78
C GLU A 150 3.81 14.64 10.63
N VAL A 151 2.98 15.65 10.36
CA VAL A 151 2.88 16.87 11.20
C VAL A 151 2.55 16.52 12.65
N LEU A 152 1.56 15.67 12.87
CA LEU A 152 1.18 15.26 14.22
C LEU A 152 2.30 14.48 14.91
N LYS A 153 2.94 13.56 14.19
CA LYS A 153 4.05 12.75 14.71
C LYS A 153 5.24 13.63 15.13
N GLU A 154 5.62 14.61 14.32
CA GLU A 154 6.70 15.56 14.66
C GLU A 154 6.38 16.39 15.90
N LYS A 155 5.10 16.72 16.10
CA LYS A 155 4.62 17.40 17.31
C LYS A 155 4.39 16.45 18.49
N ASN A 156 4.88 15.20 18.42
CA ASN A 156 4.65 14.16 19.42
C ASN A 156 3.16 13.98 19.77
N TYR A 157 2.30 14.06 18.76
CA TYR A 157 0.84 13.95 18.87
C TYR A 157 0.21 14.96 19.84
N LYS A 158 0.84 16.12 20.03
CA LYS A 158 0.31 17.23 20.81
C LYS A 158 -1.05 17.66 20.26
N GLY A 159 -2.08 17.66 21.12
CA GLY A 159 -3.47 17.94 20.75
C GLY A 159 -4.30 16.70 20.42
N LEU A 160 -3.67 15.53 20.24
CA LEU A 160 -4.35 14.24 20.16
C LEU A 160 -4.24 13.45 21.46
N LEU A 161 -3.04 13.42 22.06
CA LEU A 161 -2.83 12.77 23.35
C LEU A 161 -3.37 13.64 24.49
N PRO A 162 -3.97 13.01 25.53
CA PRO A 162 -4.32 13.75 26.74
C PRO A 162 -3.06 14.35 27.37
N ALA A 163 -3.22 15.54 27.95
CA ALA A 163 -2.15 16.28 28.62
C ALA A 163 -1.66 15.55 29.88
#